data_AF-A0A7Y6EFR8-F1
#
_entry.id   AF-A0A7Y6EFR8-F1
#
_cell.length_a   1.000
_cell.length_b   1.000
_cell.length_c   1.000
_cell.angle_alpha   90.00
_cell.angle_beta   90.00
_cell.angle_gamma   90.00
#
_symmetry.space_group_name_H-M   'P 1'
#
loop_
_entity.id
_entity.type
_entity.pdbx_description
1 polymer ?
#
loop_
_entity_poly.entity_id
_entity_poly.type
_entity_poly.pdbx_seq_one_letter_code
_entity_poly.pdbx_strand_id
1 'polypeptide(L)'
;MELIKGETSPAVWLAAAEHLNGLKKSEDFDVILHIAQPTVFSIEDRRVHDEVDAFLKSHGAFGIHTVAETIFPFDEYQRAGKAGLFGPFPEKLKAIQKARSDGNWGSYAYRILRQRDAKGKIFNPLQYMLIKIKKHGKYRASFELGPGSPMEDEIQIYDPATDRGRLYGGPCLSHLSIKVHDGQVRFNATYRSHYYVRRLLGNLVGLGRLQFFLAHEAGLKVGPLTVNSTFARLDTGSGEGSGGHWTKAEAKALIDRCRVIYDKSALAA
;
A
#
# COMPACT_ATOMS: atom_id res chain seq x y z
N MET A 1 0.25 9.05 -19.47
CA MET A 1 -0.14 7.74 -18.91
C MET A 1 0.94 6.74 -19.24
N GLU A 2 1.64 6.29 -18.21
CA GLU A 2 2.76 5.34 -18.31
C GLU A 2 2.32 4.00 -17.70
N LEU A 3 2.71 2.87 -18.31
CA LEU A 3 2.37 1.53 -17.81
C LEU A 3 3.64 0.71 -17.58
N ILE A 4 3.98 0.54 -16.31
CA ILE A 4 5.19 -0.17 -15.88
C ILE A 4 4.78 -1.54 -15.36
N LYS A 5 5.29 -2.59 -16.01
CA LYS A 5 4.98 -3.98 -15.69
C LYS A 5 6.22 -4.71 -15.20
N GLY A 6 6.04 -5.65 -14.27
CA GLY A 6 7.10 -6.52 -13.83
C GLY A 6 6.60 -7.64 -12.94
N GLU A 7 7.50 -8.54 -12.58
CA GLU A 7 7.14 -9.75 -11.82
C GLU A 7 6.92 -9.43 -10.34
N THR A 8 7.83 -8.69 -9.72
CA THR A 8 7.88 -8.49 -8.26
C THR A 8 7.77 -7.02 -7.88
N SER A 9 7.32 -6.77 -6.63
CA SER A 9 7.12 -5.42 -6.11
C SER A 9 8.40 -4.56 -6.12
N PRO A 10 9.59 -5.05 -5.70
CA PRO A 10 10.83 -4.26 -5.77
C PRO A 10 11.28 -3.95 -7.19
N ALA A 11 11.18 -4.90 -8.12
CA ALA A 11 11.55 -4.68 -9.52
C ALA A 11 10.68 -3.59 -10.17
N VAL A 12 9.37 -3.65 -9.96
CA VAL A 12 8.42 -2.63 -10.48
C VAL A 12 8.63 -1.28 -9.79
N TRP A 13 8.89 -1.26 -8.49
CA TRP A 13 9.25 -0.04 -7.77
C TRP A 13 10.49 0.62 -8.40
N LEU A 14 11.54 -0.14 -8.66
CA LEU A 14 12.79 0.39 -9.23
C LEU A 14 12.55 0.99 -10.61
N ALA A 15 11.89 0.25 -11.50
CA ALA A 15 11.60 0.71 -12.85
C ALA A 15 10.77 2.01 -12.84
N ALA A 16 9.83 2.12 -11.90
CA ALA A 16 9.01 3.31 -11.77
C ALA A 16 9.73 4.50 -11.12
N ALA A 17 10.65 4.24 -10.18
CA ALA A 17 11.52 5.28 -9.63
C ALA A 17 12.48 5.83 -10.70
N GLU A 18 13.02 4.97 -11.57
CA GLU A 18 13.86 5.37 -12.71
C GLU A 18 13.11 6.23 -13.72
N HIS A 19 11.89 5.83 -14.08
CA HIS A 19 11.00 6.61 -14.95
C HIS A 19 10.87 8.04 -14.43
N LEU A 20 10.44 8.21 -13.17
CA LEU A 20 10.28 9.53 -12.57
C LEU A 20 11.61 10.26 -12.42
N ASN A 21 12.72 9.58 -12.13
CA ASN A 21 14.03 10.21 -12.05
C ASN A 21 14.46 10.83 -13.40
N GLY A 22 14.11 10.19 -14.52
CA GLY A 22 14.38 10.67 -15.88
C GLY A 22 13.57 11.92 -16.28
N LEU A 23 12.48 12.23 -15.58
CA LEU A 23 11.66 13.39 -15.88
C LEU A 23 12.23 14.69 -15.28
N LYS A 24 12.08 15.80 -16.02
CA LYS A 24 12.57 17.13 -15.63
C LYS A 24 12.09 17.56 -14.23
N LYS A 25 10.81 17.34 -13.94
CA LYS A 25 10.18 17.68 -12.64
C LYS A 25 10.14 16.52 -11.65
N SER A 26 10.53 15.32 -12.08
CA SER A 26 10.41 14.10 -11.30
C SER A 26 9.00 13.80 -10.78
N GLU A 27 8.02 14.16 -11.61
CA GLU A 27 6.59 14.05 -11.38
C GLU A 27 5.92 13.62 -12.68
N ASP A 28 4.86 12.82 -12.58
CA ASP A 28 4.05 12.39 -13.72
C ASP A 28 2.59 12.16 -13.29
N PHE A 29 1.67 12.21 -14.24
CA PHE A 29 0.25 11.94 -14.04
C PHE A 29 -0.14 10.58 -14.64
N ASP A 30 -1.02 9.87 -13.95
CA ASP A 30 -1.56 8.57 -14.37
C ASP A 30 -0.48 7.52 -14.66
N VAL A 31 0.38 7.27 -13.67
CA VAL A 31 1.37 6.18 -13.70
C VAL A 31 0.72 4.90 -13.18
N ILE A 32 0.65 3.89 -14.05
CA ILE A 32 0.05 2.59 -13.75
C ILE A 32 1.16 1.55 -13.56
N LEU A 33 1.12 0.87 -12.43
CA LEU A 33 2.01 -0.24 -12.10
C LEU A 33 1.24 -1.55 -12.19
N HIS A 34 1.85 -2.58 -12.76
CA HIS A 34 1.31 -3.94 -12.76
C HIS A 34 2.35 -4.93 -12.26
N ILE A 35 2.08 -5.56 -11.12
CA ILE A 35 2.94 -6.53 -10.47
C ILE A 35 2.28 -7.91 -10.57
N ALA A 36 2.93 -8.87 -11.23
CA ALA A 36 2.38 -10.21 -11.43
C ALA A 36 2.32 -11.01 -10.12
N GLN A 37 3.39 -10.93 -9.31
CA GLN A 37 3.58 -11.69 -8.06
C GLN A 37 3.90 -10.74 -6.90
N PRO A 38 2.91 -10.00 -6.36
CA PRO A 38 3.15 -8.94 -5.39
C PRO A 38 3.68 -9.42 -4.02
N THR A 39 3.70 -10.73 -3.79
CA THR A 39 4.10 -11.36 -2.52
C THR A 39 5.39 -12.17 -2.62
N VAL A 40 5.98 -12.28 -3.81
CA VAL A 40 7.19 -13.06 -4.07
C VAL A 40 8.41 -12.13 -4.09
N PHE A 41 9.51 -12.58 -3.48
CA PHE A 41 10.79 -11.88 -3.45
C PHE A 41 11.90 -12.86 -3.84
N SER A 42 12.63 -12.53 -4.90
CA SER A 42 13.93 -13.11 -5.22
C SER A 42 15.00 -12.72 -4.19
N ILE A 43 16.25 -13.20 -4.37
CA ILE A 43 17.38 -12.78 -3.53
C ILE A 43 17.70 -11.30 -3.82
N GLU A 44 17.66 -10.90 -5.08
CA GLU A 44 17.87 -9.54 -5.56
C GLU A 44 16.80 -8.60 -5.03
N ASP A 45 15.53 -9.01 -5.08
CA ASP A 45 14.41 -8.25 -4.51
C ASP A 45 14.59 -7.98 -3.01
N ARG A 46 15.08 -8.98 -2.26
CA ARG A 46 15.40 -8.80 -0.83
C ARG A 46 16.50 -7.77 -0.64
N ARG A 47 17.57 -7.82 -1.44
CA ARG A 47 18.67 -6.85 -1.36
C ARG A 47 18.20 -5.44 -1.72
N VAL A 48 17.36 -5.27 -2.74
CA VAL A 48 16.78 -3.97 -3.10
C VAL A 48 15.86 -3.47 -1.99
N HIS A 49 15.02 -4.33 -1.43
CA HIS A 49 14.20 -4.00 -0.27
C HIS A 49 15.04 -3.49 0.90
N ASP A 50 16.13 -4.19 1.23
CA ASP A 50 16.99 -3.85 2.36
C ASP A 50 17.76 -2.54 2.12
N GLU A 51 18.23 -2.28 0.90
CA GLU A 51 18.84 -1.00 0.52
C GLU A 51 17.86 0.17 0.69
N VAL A 52 16.61 0.01 0.23
CA VAL A 52 15.58 1.04 0.37
C VAL A 52 15.20 1.25 1.83
N ASP A 53 15.02 0.17 2.60
CA ASP A 53 14.68 0.25 4.03
C ASP A 53 15.81 0.92 4.83
N ALA A 54 17.06 0.55 4.57
CA ALA A 54 18.24 1.17 5.18
C ALA A 54 18.33 2.65 4.83
N PHE A 55 18.12 3.02 3.56
CA PHE A 55 18.08 4.41 3.13
C PHE A 55 16.99 5.20 3.86
N LEU A 56 15.76 4.68 3.94
CA LEU A 56 14.68 5.39 4.62
C LEU A 56 15.00 5.62 6.11
N LYS A 57 15.50 4.58 6.79
CA LYS A 57 15.86 4.63 8.20
C LYS A 57 17.03 5.59 8.46
N SER A 58 18.07 5.57 7.62
CA SER A 58 19.24 6.45 7.78
C SER A 58 18.89 7.93 7.64
N HIS A 59 17.82 8.24 6.91
CA HIS A 59 17.31 9.61 6.76
C HIS A 59 16.19 9.94 7.75
N GLY A 60 15.88 9.08 8.72
CA GLY A 60 14.85 9.34 9.73
C GLY A 60 13.41 9.20 9.23
N ALA A 61 13.19 8.54 8.09
CA ALA A 61 11.86 8.15 7.63
C ALA A 61 11.43 6.80 8.21
N PHE A 62 10.14 6.51 8.13
CA PHE A 62 9.63 5.16 8.38
C PHE A 62 10.19 4.15 7.38
N GLY A 63 10.67 3.02 7.90
CA GLY A 63 11.06 1.88 7.08
C GLY A 63 9.88 1.25 6.34
N ILE A 64 10.19 0.37 5.39
CA ILE A 64 9.23 -0.31 4.51
C ILE A 64 8.20 -1.06 5.34
N HIS A 65 8.66 -1.81 6.34
CA HIS A 65 7.80 -2.58 7.23
C HIS A 65 6.78 -1.67 7.95
N THR A 66 7.24 -0.56 8.53
CA THR A 66 6.37 0.39 9.25
C THR A 66 5.31 1.00 8.32
N VAL A 67 5.66 1.30 7.07
CA VAL A 67 4.70 1.79 6.06
C VAL A 67 3.71 0.68 5.70
N ALA A 68 4.16 -0.55 5.48
CA ALA A 68 3.32 -1.69 5.14
C ALA A 68 2.27 -1.98 6.25
N GLU A 69 2.68 -1.93 7.52
CA GLU A 69 1.80 -2.10 8.69
C GLU A 69 0.69 -1.03 8.76
N THR A 70 0.88 0.13 8.12
CA THR A 70 -0.19 1.13 8.05
C THR A 70 -1.35 0.70 7.15
N ILE A 71 -1.11 -0.13 6.14
CA ILE A 71 -2.13 -0.67 5.23
C ILE A 71 -2.74 -1.93 5.81
N PHE A 72 -1.89 -2.93 6.10
CA PHE A 72 -2.33 -4.19 6.68
C PHE A 72 -1.42 -4.59 7.83
N PRO A 73 -1.98 -4.76 9.04
CA PRO A 73 -1.20 -5.00 10.25
C PRO A 73 -0.84 -6.49 10.33
N PHE A 74 0.16 -6.88 9.55
CA PHE A 74 0.51 -8.28 9.32
C PHE A 74 1.10 -8.91 10.58
N ASP A 75 1.81 -8.16 11.41
CA ASP A 75 2.37 -8.65 12.67
C ASP A 75 1.28 -9.10 13.65
N GLU A 76 0.18 -8.36 13.75
CA GLU A 76 -0.96 -8.77 14.58
C GLU A 76 -1.61 -10.03 13.99
N TYR A 77 -1.76 -10.09 12.66
CA TYR A 77 -2.30 -11.26 12.00
C TYR A 77 -1.43 -12.51 12.23
N GLN A 78 -0.11 -12.39 12.14
CA GLN A 78 0.80 -13.50 12.45
C GLN A 78 0.73 -13.93 13.92
N ARG A 79 0.63 -12.97 14.83
CA ARG A 79 0.61 -13.25 16.28
C ARG A 79 -0.71 -13.84 16.77
N ALA A 80 -1.84 -13.30 16.33
CA ALA A 80 -3.16 -13.55 16.92
C ALA A 80 -4.21 -14.02 15.90
N GLY A 81 -3.81 -14.25 14.65
CA GLY A 81 -4.67 -14.67 13.55
C GLY A 81 -5.76 -13.64 13.23
N LYS A 82 -6.73 -14.07 12.41
CA LYS A 82 -7.91 -13.26 12.08
C LYS A 82 -8.73 -12.82 13.30
N ALA A 83 -8.76 -13.63 14.36
CA ALA A 83 -9.55 -13.33 15.55
C ALA A 83 -8.99 -12.11 16.30
N GLY A 84 -7.67 -12.06 16.50
CA GLY A 84 -6.98 -10.90 17.07
C GLY A 84 -7.07 -9.67 16.17
N LEU A 85 -6.85 -9.87 14.87
CA LEU A 85 -6.94 -8.81 13.86
C LEU A 85 -8.34 -8.16 13.81
N PHE A 86 -9.40 -8.98 13.79
CA PHE A 86 -10.77 -8.48 13.64
C PHE A 86 -11.36 -7.95 14.93
N GLY A 87 -10.95 -8.47 16.08
CA GLY A 87 -11.50 -8.13 17.40
C GLY A 87 -10.69 -7.04 18.12
N PRO A 88 -9.67 -7.41 18.91
CA PRO A 88 -8.95 -6.51 19.80
C PRO A 88 -8.04 -5.49 19.11
N PHE A 89 -7.51 -5.78 17.92
CA PHE A 89 -6.50 -4.92 17.30
C PHE A 89 -6.94 -3.48 16.99
N PRO A 90 -8.16 -3.23 16.46
CA PRO A 90 -8.58 -1.85 16.20
C PRO A 90 -8.63 -0.96 17.45
N GLU A 91 -8.90 -1.53 18.63
CA GLU A 91 -8.84 -0.79 19.91
C GLU A 91 -7.39 -0.49 20.31
N LYS A 92 -6.47 -1.45 20.13
CA LYS A 92 -5.02 -1.23 20.31
C LYS A 92 -4.54 -0.10 19.40
N LEU A 93 -4.96 -0.12 18.14
CA LEU A 93 -4.59 0.90 17.15
C LEU A 93 -5.13 2.29 17.53
N LYS A 94 -6.36 2.37 18.07
CA LYS A 94 -6.90 3.62 18.62
C LYS A 94 -6.11 4.14 19.81
N ALA A 95 -5.65 3.26 20.69
CA ALA A 95 -4.79 3.64 21.82
C ALA A 95 -3.44 4.19 21.32
N ILE A 96 -2.82 3.53 20.32
CA ILE A 96 -1.59 4.00 19.69
C ILE A 96 -1.80 5.39 19.06
N GLN A 97 -2.88 5.58 18.30
CA GLN A 97 -3.21 6.87 17.68
C GLN A 97 -3.33 7.98 18.73
N LYS A 98 -4.01 7.73 19.86
CA LYS A 98 -4.14 8.71 20.95
C LYS A 98 -2.81 9.07 21.61
N ALA A 99 -1.86 8.14 21.66
CA ALA A 99 -0.55 8.35 22.27
C ALA A 99 0.45 9.07 21.34
N ARG A 100 0.16 9.18 20.04
CA ARG A 100 1.04 9.81 19.06
C ARG A 100 0.67 11.28 18.84
N SER A 101 1.69 12.12 18.70
CA SER A 101 1.51 13.54 18.34
C SER A 101 0.87 13.75 16.97
N ASP A 102 1.10 12.84 16.02
CA ASP A 102 0.50 12.90 14.69
C ASP A 102 -0.94 12.36 14.62
N GLY A 103 -1.39 11.63 15.64
CA GLY A 103 -2.76 11.09 15.78
C GLY A 103 -3.23 10.11 14.71
N ASN A 104 -2.44 9.85 13.65
CA ASN A 104 -2.97 9.39 12.36
C ASN A 104 -2.31 8.11 11.82
N TRP A 105 -1.33 7.55 12.54
CA TRP A 105 -0.67 6.32 12.13
C TRP A 105 -1.67 5.15 12.02
N GLY A 106 -1.50 4.31 11.00
CA GLY A 106 -2.38 3.15 10.75
C GLY A 106 -3.83 3.50 10.41
N SER A 107 -4.11 4.73 9.98
CA SER A 107 -5.46 5.15 9.59
C SER A 107 -6.09 4.27 8.49
N TYR A 108 -5.31 3.74 7.53
CA TYR A 108 -5.84 2.77 6.55
C TYR A 108 -6.25 1.46 7.22
N ALA A 109 -5.35 0.84 7.99
CA ALA A 109 -5.66 -0.40 8.71
C ALA A 109 -6.92 -0.25 9.58
N TYR A 110 -7.05 0.86 10.31
CA TYR A 110 -8.26 1.14 11.09
C TYR A 110 -9.51 1.20 10.20
N ARG A 111 -9.47 1.96 9.11
CA ARG A 111 -10.59 2.13 8.16
C ARG A 111 -10.99 0.82 7.45
N ILE A 112 -10.02 -0.04 7.17
CA ILE A 112 -10.24 -1.37 6.57
C ILE A 112 -10.92 -2.32 7.58
N LEU A 113 -10.60 -2.18 8.87
CA LEU A 113 -11.11 -3.05 9.94
C LEU A 113 -12.34 -2.51 10.66
N ARG A 114 -12.64 -1.22 10.55
CA ARG A 114 -13.74 -0.54 11.25
C ARG A 114 -14.36 0.55 10.40
N GLN A 115 -15.65 0.40 10.15
CA GLN A 115 -16.53 1.44 9.62
C GLN A 115 -17.84 1.48 10.41
N ARG A 116 -18.69 2.46 10.13
CA ARG A 116 -20.05 2.55 10.66
C ARG A 116 -21.03 2.48 9.50
N ASP A 117 -22.14 1.77 9.69
CA ASP A 117 -23.25 1.76 8.73
C ASP A 117 -24.11 3.03 8.87
N ALA A 118 -25.12 3.19 8.00
CA ALA A 118 -26.04 4.33 8.02
C ALA A 118 -26.81 4.50 9.36
N LYS A 119 -26.84 3.47 10.21
CA LYS A 119 -27.46 3.49 11.55
C LYS A 119 -26.42 3.75 12.66
N GLY A 120 -25.17 4.03 12.29
CA GLY A 120 -24.07 4.28 13.20
C GLY A 120 -23.47 3.01 13.83
N LYS A 121 -23.89 1.81 13.43
CA LYS A 121 -23.38 0.55 13.99
C LYS A 121 -21.98 0.28 13.44
N ILE A 122 -21.03 0.02 14.34
CA ILE A 122 -19.67 -0.35 13.96
C ILE A 122 -19.65 -1.77 13.39
N PHE A 123 -18.99 -1.93 12.24
CA PHE A 123 -18.75 -3.23 11.62
C PHE A 123 -17.32 -3.33 11.07
N ASN A 124 -16.91 -4.54 10.66
CA ASN A 124 -15.59 -4.80 10.08
C ASN A 124 -15.69 -5.06 8.56
N PRO A 125 -15.36 -4.06 7.71
CA PRO A 125 -15.44 -4.21 6.26
C PRO A 125 -14.63 -5.38 5.72
N LEU A 126 -13.40 -5.56 6.21
CA LEU A 126 -12.54 -6.65 5.77
C LEU A 126 -13.12 -8.03 6.09
N GLN A 127 -13.77 -8.19 7.25
CA GLN A 127 -14.45 -9.44 7.61
C GLN A 127 -15.61 -9.75 6.66
N TYR A 128 -16.47 -8.75 6.38
CA TYR A 128 -17.57 -8.93 5.43
C TYR A 128 -17.07 -9.15 4.01
N MET A 129 -15.96 -8.51 3.63
CA MET A 129 -15.30 -8.73 2.35
C MET A 129 -14.81 -10.17 2.20
N LEU A 130 -14.13 -10.70 3.22
CA LEU A 130 -13.71 -12.09 3.25
C LEU A 130 -14.91 -13.06 3.14
N ILE A 131 -16.02 -12.78 3.83
CA ILE A 131 -17.25 -13.58 3.72
C ILE A 131 -17.80 -13.53 2.29
N LYS A 132 -17.85 -12.35 1.67
CA LYS A 132 -18.28 -12.18 0.27
C LYS A 132 -17.39 -12.94 -0.70
N ILE A 133 -16.07 -12.84 -0.55
CA ILE A 133 -15.09 -13.57 -1.35
C ILE A 133 -15.29 -15.08 -1.21
N LYS A 134 -15.46 -15.61 0.01
CA LYS A 134 -15.75 -17.06 0.21
C LYS A 134 -17.05 -17.52 -0.46
N LYS A 135 -18.02 -16.61 -0.59
CA LYS A 135 -19.34 -16.87 -1.20
C LYS A 135 -19.42 -16.43 -2.67
N HIS A 136 -18.29 -16.13 -3.32
CA HIS A 136 -18.28 -15.46 -4.62
C HIS A 136 -18.98 -16.25 -5.73
N GLY A 137 -18.89 -17.58 -5.72
CA GLY A 137 -19.49 -18.44 -6.75
C GLY A 137 -19.11 -17.99 -8.17
N LYS A 138 -20.11 -17.63 -8.99
CA LYS A 138 -19.90 -17.15 -10.36
C LYS A 138 -19.45 -15.68 -10.47
N TYR A 139 -19.55 -14.89 -9.40
CA TYR A 139 -19.25 -13.46 -9.42
C TYR A 139 -17.74 -13.22 -9.34
N ARG A 140 -17.21 -12.43 -10.28
CA ARG A 140 -15.76 -12.19 -10.42
C ARG A 140 -15.29 -10.79 -10.00
N ALA A 141 -16.14 -9.77 -10.16
CA ALA A 141 -15.78 -8.35 -9.99
C ALA A 141 -16.86 -7.60 -9.17
N SER A 142 -17.18 -8.10 -7.98
CA SER A 142 -18.23 -7.54 -7.12
C SER A 142 -17.71 -7.21 -5.71
N PHE A 143 -16.40 -6.99 -5.58
CA PHE A 143 -15.72 -6.83 -4.31
C PHE A 143 -14.97 -5.50 -4.29
N GLU A 144 -15.57 -4.48 -3.68
CA GLU A 144 -14.97 -3.15 -3.60
C GLU A 144 -14.66 -2.84 -2.14
N LEU A 145 -13.41 -2.47 -1.86
CA LEU A 145 -13.00 -1.86 -0.60
C LEU A 145 -12.55 -0.43 -0.89
N GLY A 146 -12.75 0.44 0.08
CA GLY A 146 -11.85 1.57 0.16
C GLY A 146 -11.98 2.27 1.48
N PRO A 147 -11.35 3.43 1.60
CA PRO A 147 -11.03 4.01 2.90
C PRO A 147 -12.29 4.37 3.69
N GLY A 148 -13.43 4.55 3.03
CA GLY A 148 -14.74 4.80 3.64
C GLY A 148 -14.82 6.11 4.45
N SER A 149 -16.03 6.63 4.56
CA SER A 149 -16.43 7.58 5.60
C SER A 149 -17.46 6.89 6.50
N PRO A 150 -17.43 7.07 7.83
CA PRO A 150 -18.34 6.41 8.76
C PRO A 150 -19.83 6.84 8.65
N MET A 151 -20.30 7.36 7.51
CA MET A 151 -21.69 7.83 7.37
C MET A 151 -22.43 7.49 6.06
N GLU A 152 -21.84 6.97 4.99
CA GLU A 152 -22.60 6.79 3.72
C GLU A 152 -22.23 5.53 2.91
N ASP A 153 -23.20 5.05 2.13
CA ASP A 153 -23.25 3.75 1.44
C ASP A 153 -22.28 3.59 0.24
N GLU A 154 -21.33 4.51 0.06
CA GLU A 154 -20.26 4.38 -0.92
C GLU A 154 -18.88 4.67 -0.32
N ILE A 155 -17.89 3.96 -0.86
CA ILE A 155 -16.47 4.16 -0.61
C ILE A 155 -16.06 5.52 -1.20
N GLN A 156 -16.32 6.58 -0.45
CA GLN A 156 -16.00 7.94 -0.85
C GLN A 156 -14.49 8.20 -0.70
N ILE A 157 -13.89 8.78 -1.75
CA ILE A 157 -12.48 9.22 -1.83
C ILE A 157 -12.25 10.50 -1.00
N TYR A 158 -13.31 11.29 -0.80
CA TYR A 158 -13.32 12.58 -0.13
C TYR A 158 -14.45 12.59 0.91
N ASP A 159 -14.11 12.84 2.17
CA ASP A 159 -15.10 13.02 3.24
C ASP A 159 -15.37 14.51 3.40
N PRO A 160 -16.52 15.05 2.94
CA PRO A 160 -16.80 16.48 3.05
C PRO A 160 -16.88 16.95 4.51
N ALA A 161 -17.10 16.09 5.50
CA ALA A 161 -17.11 16.47 6.90
C ALA A 161 -15.69 16.68 7.46
N THR A 162 -14.69 15.93 6.99
CA THR A 162 -13.30 16.04 7.49
C THR A 162 -12.33 16.75 6.56
N ASP A 163 -12.59 16.70 5.24
CA ASP A 163 -11.64 17.07 4.20
C ASP A 163 -11.94 18.44 3.57
N ARG A 164 -13.16 19.00 3.76
CA ARG A 164 -13.58 20.28 3.17
C ARG A 164 -12.71 21.50 3.48
N GLY A 165 -11.98 21.46 4.59
CA GLY A 165 -11.07 22.53 4.99
C GLY A 165 -9.59 22.21 4.78
N ARG A 166 -9.24 21.04 4.25
CA ARG A 166 -7.86 20.56 4.16
C ARG A 166 -7.27 20.84 2.77
N LEU A 167 -6.34 21.78 2.69
CA LEU A 167 -5.53 22.02 1.49
C LEU A 167 -4.47 20.91 1.28
N TYR A 168 -4.03 20.27 2.35
CA TYR A 168 -3.00 19.21 2.34
C TYR A 168 -3.25 18.20 3.47
N GLY A 169 -2.90 16.93 3.26
CA GLY A 169 -3.21 15.80 4.16
C GLY A 169 -4.39 14.93 3.69
N GLY A 170 -4.72 13.86 4.43
CA GLY A 170 -5.77 12.88 4.09
C GLY A 170 -5.27 11.59 3.42
N PRO A 171 -6.10 10.54 3.29
CA PRO A 171 -5.69 9.26 2.70
C PRO A 171 -5.25 9.46 1.23
N CYS A 172 -4.08 8.93 0.89
CA CYS A 172 -3.56 8.89 -0.48
C CYS A 172 -4.15 7.72 -1.26
N LEU A 173 -4.28 6.54 -0.63
CA LEU A 173 -5.03 5.39 -1.18
C LEU A 173 -6.51 5.77 -1.17
N SER A 174 -7.06 6.00 -2.36
CA SER A 174 -8.43 6.46 -2.57
C SER A 174 -9.40 5.31 -2.74
N HIS A 175 -8.98 4.21 -3.38
CA HIS A 175 -9.87 3.10 -3.71
C HIS A 175 -9.10 1.78 -3.85
N LEU A 176 -9.73 0.66 -3.50
CA LEU A 176 -9.18 -0.69 -3.63
C LEU A 176 -10.24 -1.66 -4.18
N SER A 177 -10.18 -1.90 -5.48
CA SER A 177 -11.03 -2.90 -6.13
C SER A 177 -10.41 -4.29 -6.04
N ILE A 178 -11.22 -5.25 -5.62
CA ILE A 178 -10.84 -6.65 -5.42
C ILE A 178 -11.63 -7.50 -6.41
N LYS A 179 -10.94 -8.46 -7.03
CA LYS A 179 -11.53 -9.37 -8.01
C LYS A 179 -11.14 -10.79 -7.68
N VAL A 180 -12.07 -11.72 -7.88
CA VAL A 180 -11.81 -13.15 -7.81
C VAL A 180 -11.95 -13.72 -9.20
N HIS A 181 -10.84 -14.19 -9.77
CA HIS A 181 -10.83 -14.74 -11.12
C HIS A 181 -9.81 -15.87 -11.21
N ASP A 182 -10.25 -17.01 -11.73
CA ASP A 182 -9.42 -18.21 -11.94
C ASP A 182 -8.72 -18.67 -10.67
N GLY A 183 -9.48 -18.75 -9.58
CA GLY A 183 -8.99 -19.15 -8.26
C GLY A 183 -8.03 -18.17 -7.63
N GLN A 184 -7.91 -16.94 -8.14
CA GLN A 184 -6.99 -15.92 -7.65
C GLN A 184 -7.71 -14.68 -7.16
N VAL A 185 -7.24 -14.13 -6.03
CA VAL A 185 -7.60 -12.78 -5.57
C VAL A 185 -6.67 -11.78 -6.23
N ARG A 186 -7.23 -10.78 -6.92
CA ARG A 186 -6.51 -9.73 -7.67
C ARG A 186 -6.91 -8.36 -7.15
N PHE A 187 -5.96 -7.43 -7.06
CA PHE A 187 -6.18 -6.08 -6.55
C PHE A 187 -5.98 -5.02 -7.63
N ASN A 188 -6.78 -3.95 -7.57
CA ASN A 188 -6.54 -2.70 -8.26
C ASN A 188 -6.66 -1.56 -7.23
N ALA A 189 -5.55 -0.88 -6.95
CA ALA A 189 -5.47 0.20 -5.98
C ALA A 189 -5.29 1.54 -6.69
N THR A 190 -6.05 2.55 -6.31
CA THR A 190 -5.88 3.92 -6.84
C THR A 190 -5.33 4.82 -5.74
N TYR A 191 -4.30 5.60 -6.07
CA TYR A 191 -3.72 6.63 -5.22
C TYR A 191 -3.86 7.99 -5.89
N ARG A 192 -4.44 8.97 -5.18
CA ARG A 192 -4.61 10.34 -5.69
C ARG A 192 -3.30 11.14 -5.80
N SER A 193 -2.32 10.74 -5.01
CA SER A 193 -0.96 11.29 -4.95
C SER A 193 -0.07 10.23 -4.31
N HIS A 194 1.10 9.96 -4.88
CA HIS A 194 1.93 8.85 -4.47
C HIS A 194 3.42 9.20 -4.50
N TYR A 195 4.07 9.03 -3.35
CA TYR A 195 5.50 9.21 -3.17
C TYR A 195 6.28 7.93 -3.43
N TYR A 196 7.17 7.98 -4.42
CA TYR A 196 7.82 6.78 -4.94
C TYR A 196 9.04 6.38 -4.11
N VAL A 197 9.71 7.31 -3.41
CA VAL A 197 10.81 6.93 -2.52
C VAL A 197 10.25 6.50 -1.16
N ARG A 198 9.49 7.39 -0.50
CA ARG A 198 9.13 7.17 0.92
C ARG A 198 7.96 6.23 1.18
N ARG A 199 7.09 6.00 0.19
CA ARG A 199 5.84 5.25 0.39
C ARG A 199 5.67 4.04 -0.50
N LEU A 200 5.96 4.16 -1.80
CA LEU A 200 5.52 3.19 -2.80
C LEU A 200 5.90 1.75 -2.43
N LEU A 201 7.19 1.46 -2.14
CA LEU A 201 7.59 0.09 -1.86
C LEU A 201 6.90 -0.49 -0.62
N GLY A 202 6.81 0.28 0.47
CA GLY A 202 6.04 -0.11 1.67
C GLY A 202 4.55 -0.30 1.39
N ASN A 203 3.97 0.54 0.52
CA ASN A 203 2.58 0.41 0.10
C ASN A 203 2.35 -0.88 -0.71
N LEU A 204 3.24 -1.20 -1.65
CA LEU A 204 3.17 -2.45 -2.42
C LEU A 204 3.26 -3.68 -1.51
N VAL A 205 4.18 -3.66 -0.53
CA VAL A 205 4.30 -4.74 0.47
C VAL A 205 3.03 -4.84 1.33
N GLY A 206 2.49 -3.72 1.82
CA GLY A 206 1.25 -3.68 2.60
C GLY A 206 0.03 -4.20 1.83
N LEU A 207 -0.11 -3.80 0.56
CA LEU A 207 -1.16 -4.31 -0.33
C LEU A 207 -0.99 -5.80 -0.63
N GLY A 208 0.25 -6.25 -0.88
CA GLY A 208 0.57 -7.66 -1.06
C GLY A 208 0.21 -8.51 0.17
N ARG A 209 0.49 -8.00 1.39
CA ARG A 209 0.11 -8.65 2.65
C ARG A 209 -1.41 -8.75 2.82
N LEU A 210 -2.15 -7.68 2.54
CA LEU A 210 -3.62 -7.69 2.55
C LEU A 210 -4.19 -8.69 1.54
N GLN A 211 -3.62 -8.73 0.34
CA GLN A 211 -4.02 -9.63 -0.72
C GLN A 211 -3.73 -11.09 -0.36
N PHE A 212 -2.56 -11.35 0.21
CA PHE A 212 -2.21 -12.66 0.77
C PHE A 212 -3.19 -13.08 1.85
N PHE A 213 -3.52 -12.21 2.80
CA PHE A 213 -4.49 -12.50 3.86
C PHE A 213 -5.83 -12.95 3.28
N LEU A 214 -6.40 -12.19 2.34
CA LEU A 214 -7.68 -12.52 1.72
C LEU A 214 -7.63 -13.82 0.93
N ALA A 215 -6.58 -14.02 0.12
CA ALA A 215 -6.40 -15.23 -0.65
C ALA A 215 -6.27 -16.46 0.27
N HIS A 216 -5.37 -16.40 1.24
CA HIS A 216 -5.09 -17.47 2.19
C HIS A 216 -6.33 -17.85 2.99
N GLU A 217 -7.00 -16.88 3.62
CA GLU A 217 -8.19 -17.15 4.44
C GLU A 217 -9.36 -17.66 3.60
N ALA A 218 -9.43 -17.32 2.31
CA ALA A 218 -10.44 -17.80 1.36
C ALA A 218 -10.09 -19.14 0.69
N GLY A 219 -8.89 -19.70 0.89
CA GLY A 219 -8.44 -20.90 0.17
C GLY A 219 -8.18 -20.65 -1.32
N LEU A 220 -7.81 -19.43 -1.69
CA LEU A 220 -7.52 -18.98 -3.04
C LEU A 220 -6.03 -18.66 -3.20
N LYS A 221 -5.58 -18.48 -4.45
CA LYS A 221 -4.23 -18.05 -4.78
C LYS A 221 -4.12 -16.52 -4.78
N VAL A 222 -2.92 -16.00 -4.56
CA VAL A 222 -2.61 -14.59 -4.82
C VAL A 222 -2.48 -14.42 -6.33
N GLY A 223 -3.16 -13.42 -6.88
CA GLY A 223 -2.99 -12.99 -8.27
C GLY A 223 -2.27 -11.64 -8.39
N PRO A 224 -2.35 -11.00 -9.56
CA PRO A 224 -1.67 -9.72 -9.79
C PRO A 224 -2.21 -8.56 -8.95
N LEU A 225 -1.34 -7.57 -8.74
CA LEU A 225 -1.65 -6.27 -8.15
C LEU A 225 -1.46 -5.17 -9.21
N THR A 226 -2.49 -4.37 -9.45
CA THR A 226 -2.40 -3.16 -10.26
C THR A 226 -2.50 -1.93 -9.36
N VAL A 227 -1.66 -0.93 -9.58
CA VAL A 227 -1.71 0.35 -8.86
C VAL A 227 -1.83 1.49 -9.87
N ASN A 228 -2.82 2.35 -9.71
CA ASN A 228 -2.95 3.61 -10.46
C ASN A 228 -2.55 4.78 -9.55
N SER A 229 -1.44 5.46 -9.86
CA SER A 229 -1.06 6.71 -9.20
C SER A 229 -1.49 7.88 -10.10
N THR A 230 -2.57 8.57 -9.75
CA THR A 230 -3.08 9.69 -10.58
C THR A 230 -2.11 10.87 -10.56
N PHE A 231 -1.33 11.03 -9.49
CA PHE A 231 -0.16 11.90 -9.42
C PHE A 231 0.99 11.15 -8.75
N ALA A 232 2.09 10.97 -9.47
CA ALA A 232 3.28 10.26 -9.03
C ALA A 232 4.43 11.24 -8.88
N ARG A 233 5.21 11.12 -7.79
CA ARG A 233 6.38 11.96 -7.55
C ARG A 233 7.53 11.15 -6.97
N LEU A 234 8.71 11.31 -7.56
CA LEU A 234 9.96 10.94 -6.91
C LEU A 234 10.30 12.05 -5.92
N ASP A 235 9.92 11.81 -4.67
CA ASP A 235 9.94 12.82 -3.65
C ASP A 235 11.34 13.01 -3.05
N THR A 236 11.61 14.24 -2.62
CA THR A 236 12.73 14.61 -1.77
C THR A 236 12.17 14.81 -0.37
N GLY A 237 12.64 14.04 0.61
CA GLY A 237 12.11 14.05 1.99
C GLY A 237 11.86 15.47 2.50
N SER A 238 10.65 15.78 2.97
CA SER A 238 10.25 17.15 3.37
C SER A 238 10.16 17.33 4.89
N GLY A 239 10.58 16.34 5.68
CA GLY A 239 10.44 16.35 7.15
C GLY A 239 9.02 16.12 7.68
N GLU A 240 7.99 16.20 6.83
CA GLU A 240 6.59 16.02 7.23
C GLU A 240 6.09 14.56 7.08
N GLY A 241 5.15 14.16 7.94
CA GLY A 241 4.43 12.88 7.84
C GLY A 241 5.28 11.66 8.21
N SER A 242 5.57 10.77 7.27
CA SER A 242 6.46 9.60 7.49
C SER A 242 7.92 9.97 7.74
N GLY A 243 8.21 11.25 7.89
CA GLY A 243 9.52 11.78 8.17
C GLY A 243 10.48 11.67 6.98
N GLY A 244 11.71 12.04 7.30
CA GLY A 244 12.89 11.97 6.46
C GLY A 244 13.14 13.15 5.55
N HIS A 245 14.43 13.34 5.26
CA HIS A 245 14.96 14.37 4.39
C HIS A 245 16.05 13.77 3.51
N TRP A 246 15.94 13.95 2.20
CA TRP A 246 16.97 13.59 1.23
C TRP A 246 16.80 14.45 -0.01
N THR A 247 17.90 14.65 -0.71
CA THR A 247 18.00 15.38 -1.97
C THR A 247 17.63 14.50 -3.16
N LYS A 248 17.40 15.13 -4.32
CA LYS A 248 17.22 14.41 -5.59
C LYS A 248 18.46 13.59 -5.95
N ALA A 249 19.66 14.08 -5.61
CA ALA A 249 20.91 13.36 -5.84
C ALA A 249 21.00 12.08 -5.01
N GLU A 250 20.59 12.11 -3.73
CA GLU A 250 20.56 10.93 -2.86
C GLU A 250 19.51 9.91 -3.31
N ALA A 251 18.32 10.38 -3.75
CA ALA A 251 17.31 9.51 -4.34
C ALA A 251 17.82 8.82 -5.61
N LYS A 252 18.52 9.56 -6.49
CA LYS A 252 19.17 8.98 -7.66
C LYS A 252 20.24 7.95 -7.27
N ALA A 253 21.09 8.27 -6.29
CA ALA A 253 22.12 7.35 -5.84
C ALA A 253 21.53 6.05 -5.27
N LEU A 254 20.39 6.13 -4.57
CA LEU A 254 19.64 4.94 -4.14
C LEU A 254 19.18 4.09 -5.35
N ILE A 255 18.57 4.73 -6.35
CA ILE A 255 18.11 4.06 -7.57
C ILE A 255 19.28 3.37 -8.27
N ASP A 256 20.40 4.06 -8.45
CA ASP A 256 21.60 3.53 -9.10
C ASP A 256 22.15 2.29 -8.34
N ARG A 257 22.21 2.34 -6.99
CA ARG A 257 22.62 1.18 -6.17
C ARG A 257 21.68 -0.01 -6.35
N CYS A 258 20.38 0.25 -6.39
CA CYS A 258 19.37 -0.80 -6.60
C CYS A 258 19.47 -1.43 -8.00
N ARG A 259 19.72 -0.62 -9.03
CA ARG A 259 19.93 -1.11 -10.40
C ARG A 259 21.14 -2.03 -10.51
N VAL A 260 22.26 -1.67 -9.88
CA VAL A 260 23.48 -2.48 -9.84
C VAL A 260 23.24 -3.88 -9.23
N ILE A 261 22.29 -4.02 -8.30
CA ILE A 261 21.95 -5.34 -7.72
C ILE A 261 21.39 -6.27 -8.80
N TYR A 262 20.47 -5.79 -9.63
CA TYR A 262 19.89 -6.61 -10.70
C TYR A 262 20.88 -6.85 -11.84
N ASP A 263 21.68 -5.84 -12.23
CA ASP A 263 22.65 -5.96 -13.32
C ASP A 263 23.73 -7.01 -13.01
N LYS A 264 24.22 -7.04 -11.76
CA LYS A 264 25.20 -8.05 -11.33
C LYS A 264 24.65 -9.47 -11.36
N SER A 265 23.36 -9.65 -11.07
CA SER A 265 22.72 -10.96 -11.13
C SER A 265 22.55 -11.42 -12.58
N ALA A 266 22.15 -10.51 -13.49
CA ALA A 266 22.03 -10.79 -14.91
C ALA A 266 23.35 -11.19 -15.59
N LEU A 267 24.49 -10.65 -15.10
CA LEU A 267 25.83 -11.02 -15.58
C LEU A 267 26.32 -12.37 -15.02
N ALA A 268 25.70 -12.87 -13.95
CA ALA A 268 26.09 -14.13 -13.30
C ALA A 268 25.21 -15.33 -13.73
N ALA A 269 24.15 -15.08 -14.51
CA ALA A 269 23.23 -16.07 -15.05
C ALA A 269 23.58 -16.43 -16.50
#